data_AF-A0A0S8D5S0-F1
#
_entry.id   AF-A0A0S8D5S0-F1
#
_cell.length_a   1.000
_cell.length_b   1.000
_cell.length_c   1.000
_cell.angle_alpha   90.00
_cell.angle_beta   90.00
_cell.angle_gamma   90.00
#
_symmetry.space_group_name_H-M   'P 1'
#
loop_
_entity.id
_entity.type
_entity.pdbx_description
1 polymer ?
#
loop_
_entity_poly.entity_id
_entity_poly.type
_entity_poly.pdbx_seq_one_letter_code
_entity_poly.pdbx_strand_id
1 'polypeptide(L)' 'MDEETKFITLHIRTDKQGEYEVLNKARGRELVNLLDKNVEATGTVKERKGKKYITVPAFRVLE' A
#
# COMPACT_ATOMS: atom_id res chain seq x y z
N MET A 1 -4.19 -30.41 1.77
CA MET A 1 -3.07 -29.45 1.69
C MET A 1 -3.71 -28.11 1.39
N ASP A 2 -4.13 -27.42 2.44
CA ASP A 2 -4.63 -26.06 2.34
C ASP A 2 -3.42 -25.18 2.07
N GLU A 3 -3.22 -24.79 0.81
CA GLU A 3 -2.31 -23.71 0.47
C GLU A 3 -2.85 -22.43 1.12
N GLU A 4 -2.41 -22.16 2.35
CA GLU A 4 -2.65 -20.92 3.07
C GLU A 4 -2.02 -19.79 2.25
N THR A 5 -2.81 -19.26 1.32
CA THR A 5 -2.40 -18.14 0.48
C THR A 5 -2.22 -16.95 1.42
N LYS A 6 -0.99 -16.69 1.84
CA LYS A 6 -0.65 -15.53 2.66
C LYS A 6 -0.91 -14.27 1.85
N PHE A 7 -2.06 -13.64 2.10
CA PHE A 7 -2.35 -12.32 1.58
C PHE A 7 -1.50 -11.31 2.37
N ILE A 8 -0.46 -10.79 1.72
CA ILE A 8 0.31 -9.67 2.27
C ILE A 8 -0.49 -8.40 1.99
N THR A 9 -1.08 -7.83 3.05
CA THR A 9 -1.72 -6.51 3.01
C THR A 9 -0.70 -5.47 3.42
N LEU A 10 -0.51 -4.44 2.59
CA LEU A 10 0.39 -3.34 2.88
C LEU A 10 -0.39 -2.13 3.39
N HIS A 11 0.16 -1.48 4.40
CA HIS A 11 -0.35 -0.22 4.93
C HIS A 11 0.70 0.87 4.77
N ILE A 12 0.32 1.98 4.12
CA ILE A 12 1.12 3.21 4.12
C ILE A 12 0.64 4.05 5.28
N ARG A 13 1.51 4.26 6.26
CA ARG A 13 1.25 5.18 7.37
C ARG A 13 1.86 6.54 7.05
N THR A 14 1.06 7.58 7.23
CA THR A 14 1.50 8.97 7.11
C THR A 14 1.39 9.66 8.46
N ASP A 15 2.33 10.54 8.78
CA ASP A 15 2.36 11.21 10.10
C ASP A 15 1.12 12.08 10.37
N LYS A 16 0.53 12.64 9.31
CA LYS A 16 -0.55 13.63 9.42
C LYS A 16 -1.92 13.14 8.97
N GLN A 17 -2.00 12.15 8.08
CA GLN A 17 -3.25 11.78 7.42
C GLN A 17 -3.75 10.37 7.76
N GLY A 18 -2.99 9.64 8.58
CA GLY A 18 -3.33 8.31 9.07
C GLY A 18 -2.79 7.18 8.19
N GLU A 19 -3.43 6.03 8.29
CA GLU A 19 -3.06 4.79 7.61
C GLU A 19 -3.93 4.53 6.38
N TYR A 20 -3.30 4.06 5.31
CA TYR A 20 -3.95 3.72 4.05
C TYR A 20 -3.64 2.29 3.66
N GLU A 21 -4.67 1.50 3.39
CA GLU A 21 -4.49 0.15 2.87
C GLU A 21 -4.16 0.21 1.38
N VAL A 22 -2.98 -0.28 1.00
CA VAL A 22 -2.56 -0.34 -0.38
C VAL A 22 -3.28 -1.51 -1.03
N LEU A 23 -4.08 -1.19 -2.04
CA LEU A 23 -4.71 -2.24 -2.84
C LEU A 23 -3.63 -2.99 -3.60
N ASN A 24 -3.68 -4.33 -3.54
CA ASN A 24 -2.84 -5.22 -4.34
C ASN A 24 -3.28 -5.20 -5.82
N LYS A 25 -3.17 -4.02 -6.42
CA LYS A 25 -3.49 -3.69 -7.81
C LYS A 25 -2.38 -2.78 -8.34
N ALA A 26 -2.13 -2.85 -9.65
CA ALA A 26 -1.07 -2.10 -10.32
C ALA A 26 0.31 -2.33 -9.64
N ARG A 27 1.04 -1.25 -9.34
CA ARG A 27 2.37 -1.30 -8.71
C ARG A 27 2.33 -1.51 -7.19
N GLY A 28 1.15 -1.63 -6.59
CA GLY A 28 1.01 -1.88 -5.14
C GLY A 28 1.71 -3.16 -4.66
N ARG A 29 1.85 -4.17 -5.53
CA ARG A 29 2.59 -5.40 -5.21
C ARG A 29 4.10 -5.19 -5.12
N GLU A 30 4.65 -4.26 -5.90
CA GLU A 30 6.09 -3.97 -5.92
C GLU A 30 6.54 -3.28 -4.63
N LEU A 31 5.64 -2.53 -3.97
CA LEU A 31 5.87 -1.94 -2.66
C LEU A 31 6.15 -2.98 -1.56
N VAL A 32 5.75 -4.25 -1.73
CA VAL A 32 6.05 -5.32 -0.75
C VAL A 32 7.55 -5.56 -0.66
N ASN A 33 8.28 -5.34 -1.76
CA ASN A 33 9.75 -5.49 -1.77
C ASN A 33 10.46 -4.26 -1.18
N LEU A 34 9.70 -3.25 -0.75
CA LEU A 34 10.19 -2.00 -0.19
C LEU A 34 9.75 -1.81 1.27
N LEU A 35 9.40 -2.91 1.94
CA LEU A 35 9.23 -2.93 3.40
C LEU A 35 10.49 -2.31 4.06
N ASP A 36 10.25 -1.53 5.12
CA ASP A 36 11.28 -0.76 5.85
C ASP A 36 11.97 0.37 5.06
N LYS A 37 11.48 0.71 3.86
CA LYS A 37 11.97 1.88 3.10
C LYS A 37 10.99 3.03 3.13
N ASN A 38 11.54 4.24 3.16
CA ASN A 38 10.75 5.44 2.93
C ASN A 38 10.46 5.57 1.43
N VAL A 39 9.20 5.81 1.09
CA VAL A 39 8.76 5.95 -0.30
C VAL A 39 7.83 7.14 -0.43
N GLU A 40 7.96 7.88 -1.53
CA GLU A 40 6.97 8.85 -1.97
C GLU A 40 6.05 8.17 -2.98
N ALA A 41 4.80 7.94 -2.61
CA ALA A 41 3.80 7.28 -3.44
C ALA A 41 2.73 8.29 -3.88
N THR A 42 2.43 8.33 -5.17
CA THR A 42 1.31 9.12 -5.71
C THR A 42 0.22 8.18 -6.16
N GLY A 43 -1.03 8.45 -5.77
CA GLY A 43 -2.13 7.59 -6.11
C GLY A 43 -3.50 8.14 -5.79
N THR A 44 -4.51 7.34 -6.10
CA THR A 44 -5.90 7.69 -5.84
C THR A 44 -6.35 7.03 -4.55
N VAL A 45 -6.80 7.85 -3.60
CA VAL A 45 -7.43 7.40 -2.36
C VAL A 45 -8.92 7.16 -2.59
N LYS A 46 -9.45 6.04 -2.10
CA LYS A 46 -10.87 5.71 -2.08
C LYS A 46 -11.24 5.22 -0.69
N GLU A 47 -12.33 5.72 -0.15
CA GLU A 47 -12.87 5.22 1.12
C GLU A 47 -13.99 4.22 0.85
N ARG A 48 -13.96 3.08 1.54
CA ARG A 48 -15.03 2.07 1.51
C ARG A 48 -15.21 1.46 2.89
N LYS A 49 -16.45 1.40 3.38
CA LYS A 49 -16.80 0.82 4.70
C LYS A 49 -15.95 1.40 5.85
N GLY A 50 -15.66 2.71 5.83
CA GLY A 50 -14.83 3.39 6.83
C GLY A 50 -13.33 3.09 6.75
N LYS A 51 -12.86 2.35 5.74
CA LYS A 51 -11.45 2.10 5.47
C LYS A 51 -10.97 2.93 4.27
N LYS A 52 -9.80 3.55 4.40
CA LYS A 52 -9.15 4.28 3.31
C LYS A 52 -8.21 3.36 2.56
N TYR A 53 -8.40 3.31 1.25
CA TYR A 53 -7.63 2.51 0.32
C TYR A 53 -6.87 3.41 -0.63
N ILE A 54 -5.63 3.09 -0.94
CA ILE A 54 -4.85 3.82 -1.96
C ILE A 54 -4.49 2.87 -3.10
N THR A 55 -4.75 3.33 -4.33
CA THR A 55 -4.19 2.71 -5.55
C THR A 55 -2.97 3.50 -5.95
N VAL A 56 -1.79 2.87 -5.94
CA VAL A 56 -0.51 3.51 -6.24
C VAL A 56 -0.08 3.15 -7.68
N PRO A 57 -0.37 3.99 -8.69
CA PRO A 57 0.14 3.81 -10.05
C PRO A 57 1.65 4.08 -10.14
N ALA A 58 2.20 4.96 -9.31
CA ALA A 58 3.61 5.33 -9.32
C ALA A 58 4.13 5.63 -7.91
N PHE A 59 5.38 5.26 -7.67
CA PHE A 59 6.08 5.57 -6.44
C PHE A 59 7.57 5.80 -6.73
N ARG A 60 8.25 6.47 -5.81
CA ARG A 60 9.70 6.65 -5.79
C ARG A 60 10.23 6.31 -4.41
N VAL A 61 11.36 5.61 -4.35
CA VAL A 61 12.06 5.34 -3.08
C VAL A 61 12.81 6.60 -2.67
N LEU A 62 12.67 6.99 -1.41
CA LEU A 62 13.43 8.06 -0.78
C LEU A 62 14.65 7.41 -0.12
N GLU A 63 15.84 7.82 -0.56
CA GLU A 63 17.14 7.40 0.01
C GLU A 63 17.43 8.13 1.32
#